data_AF-A0A9P0G619-F1
#
_entry.id   AF-A0A9P0G619-F1
#
_cell.length_a   1.000
_cell.length_b   1.000
_cell.length_c   1.000
_cell.angle_alpha   90.00
_cell.angle_beta   90.00
_cell.angle_gamma   90.00
#
_symmetry.space_group_name_H-M   'P 1'
#
loop_
_entity.id
_entity.type
_entity.pdbx_description
1 polymer ?
#
loop_
_entity_poly.entity_id
_entity_poly.type
_entity_poly.pdbx_seq_one_letter_code
_entity_poly.pdbx_strand_id
1 'polypeptide(L)'
;MFVRLQGLRLMKGDAEIEGVIAAELVCMRHDPREIPRPFRNMRFFCSQNNNTVFLPDHSIREDSENGGGMVPCCMNCKELVENITDCSICLEPFLKSGISSCQKCGNLTCWSCAQRLFTCPFCRVEMGFSWQRNVALEKLVNKLELPCRNAKWGCKLRMVKSLRSSHENKCKFMPVYCPLKQYCSWQGDINSLSQHLAEVHSLTLLAGNRITVEISSFRAKMKQSERRSQKYIVLLNCFSMFFFCKLSLYRKKLTVVFMQVTDMNAIMYSNSANQKFSAWLEVSSSFRTIKGVMPISSVNKNNKELQLSCESLLSPWKQTEDRVRIGIVVHPSQ
;
A
#
# COMPACT_ATOMS: atom_id res chain seq x y z
N MET A 1 -5.17 -53.84 -42.07
CA MET A 1 -6.63 -53.84 -42.30
C MET A 1 -7.31 -54.25 -41.00
N PHE A 2 -8.08 -53.32 -40.41
CA PHE A 2 -9.42 -53.47 -39.81
C PHE A 2 -9.79 -54.84 -39.15
N VAL A 3 -10.36 -54.98 -37.94
CA VAL A 3 -11.30 -54.19 -37.10
C VAL A 3 -11.18 -54.77 -35.67
N ARG A 4 -10.88 -53.99 -34.62
CA ARG A 4 -11.75 -53.23 -33.70
C ARG A 4 -12.71 -54.07 -32.82
N LEU A 5 -12.38 -54.04 -31.53
CA LEU A 5 -13.10 -54.40 -30.31
C LEU A 5 -14.57 -53.96 -30.27
N GLN A 6 -15.42 -54.76 -29.61
CA GLN A 6 -16.37 -54.25 -28.60
C GLN A 6 -16.96 -55.37 -27.73
N GLY A 7 -16.98 -55.12 -26.42
CA GLY A 7 -17.94 -55.74 -25.50
C GLY A 7 -17.33 -56.60 -24.40
N LEU A 8 -17.15 -56.03 -23.21
CA LEU A 8 -17.16 -56.81 -21.96
C LEU A 8 -18.09 -56.15 -20.95
N ARG A 9 -19.07 -56.98 -20.53
CA ARG A 9 -20.03 -56.78 -19.43
C ARG A 9 -19.29 -56.59 -18.11
N LEU A 10 -19.76 -55.66 -17.29
CA LEU A 10 -19.48 -55.62 -15.85
C LEU A 10 -20.51 -56.48 -15.13
N MET A 11 -20.07 -57.40 -14.26
CA MET A 11 -20.89 -58.02 -13.23
C MET A 11 -20.42 -57.52 -11.86
N LYS A 12 -21.40 -57.17 -11.03
CA LYS A 12 -21.25 -56.60 -9.69
C LYS A 12 -21.06 -57.74 -8.68
N GLY A 13 -20.06 -57.63 -7.82
CA GLY A 13 -19.86 -58.50 -6.66
C GLY A 13 -19.25 -57.68 -5.54
N ASP A 14 -20.01 -57.53 -4.45
CA ASP A 14 -19.70 -56.70 -3.30
C ASP A 14 -18.64 -57.35 -2.41
N ALA A 15 -17.64 -56.57 -1.97
CA ALA A 15 -16.97 -56.67 -0.67
C ALA A 15 -15.99 -55.50 -0.49
N GLU A 16 -16.25 -54.66 0.51
CA GLU A 16 -15.31 -53.66 1.04
C GLU A 16 -14.08 -54.34 1.67
N ILE A 17 -12.91 -53.72 1.55
CA ILE A 17 -11.91 -53.53 2.62
C ILE A 17 -10.88 -52.49 2.14
N GLU A 18 -10.89 -51.37 2.87
CA GLU A 18 -9.81 -50.45 3.22
C GLU A 18 -8.83 -49.88 2.17
N GLY A 19 -8.86 -48.54 2.09
CA GLY A 19 -7.64 -47.76 2.33
C GLY A 19 -6.75 -47.49 1.13
N VAL A 20 -7.22 -46.70 0.16
CA VAL A 20 -6.31 -45.98 -0.75
C VAL A 20 -6.76 -44.53 -0.83
N ILE A 21 -5.95 -43.67 -0.21
CA ILE A 21 -5.98 -42.22 -0.35
C ILE A 21 -5.96 -41.93 -1.85
N ALA A 22 -7.04 -41.35 -2.36
CA ALA A 22 -7.07 -40.78 -3.69
C ALA A 22 -6.05 -39.64 -3.74
N ALA A 23 -4.83 -39.95 -4.17
CA ALA A 23 -3.93 -38.94 -4.68
C ALA A 23 -4.59 -38.41 -5.95
N GLU A 24 -5.26 -37.27 -5.84
CA GLU A 24 -5.55 -36.43 -7.00
C GLU A 24 -4.22 -36.22 -7.72
N LEU A 25 -4.04 -36.96 -8.81
CA LEU A 25 -3.05 -36.66 -9.83
C LEU A 25 -3.44 -35.29 -10.40
N VAL A 26 -2.94 -34.24 -9.76
CA VAL A 26 -2.77 -32.94 -10.40
C VAL A 26 -1.87 -33.21 -11.59
N CYS A 27 -2.48 -33.41 -12.74
CA CYS A 27 -1.82 -33.55 -14.01
C CYS A 27 -1.17 -32.21 -14.33
N MET A 28 0.02 -31.97 -13.75
CA MET A 28 0.87 -30.88 -14.17
C MET A 28 1.18 -31.16 -15.63
N ARG A 29 0.60 -30.37 -16.53
CA ARG A 29 0.98 -30.37 -17.94
C ARG A 29 2.45 -29.99 -17.99
N HIS A 30 3.33 -30.97 -18.11
CA HIS A 30 4.76 -30.75 -18.22
C HIS A 30 5.01 -30.08 -19.58
N ASP A 31 5.80 -29.00 -19.59
CA ASP A 31 6.22 -28.33 -20.83
C ASP A 31 6.96 -29.37 -21.69
N PRO A 32 6.52 -29.67 -22.92
CA PRO A 32 7.10 -30.73 -23.75
C PRO A 32 8.57 -30.51 -24.11
N ARG A 33 9.12 -29.32 -23.82
CA ARG A 33 10.54 -28.98 -23.97
C ARG A 33 11.38 -29.32 -22.73
N GLU A 34 10.77 -29.68 -21.61
CA GLU A 34 11.48 -30.07 -20.40
C GLU A 34 11.84 -31.55 -20.48
N ILE A 35 13.14 -31.84 -20.50
CA ILE A 35 13.65 -33.22 -20.42
C ILE A 35 13.12 -33.83 -19.10
N PRO A 36 12.51 -35.03 -19.13
CA PRO A 36 12.09 -35.72 -17.92
C PRO A 36 13.27 -35.80 -16.97
N ARG A 37 13.17 -35.13 -15.81
CA ARG A 37 14.19 -35.31 -14.78
C ARG A 37 14.12 -36.76 -14.32
N PRO A 38 15.25 -37.47 -14.16
CA PRO A 38 15.22 -38.82 -13.63
C PRO A 38 14.46 -38.78 -12.30
N PHE A 39 13.47 -39.66 -12.16
CA PHE A 39 12.75 -39.86 -10.90
C PHE A 39 13.75 -40.38 -9.87
N ARG A 40 14.50 -39.47 -9.23
CA ARG A 40 15.01 -39.76 -7.90
C ARG A 40 13.81 -39.67 -6.98
N ASN A 41 13.54 -40.75 -6.25
CA ASN A 41 12.69 -40.74 -5.07
C ASN A 41 13.32 -39.86 -3.96
N MET A 42 13.55 -38.58 -4.25
CA MET A 42 13.90 -37.58 -3.25
C MET A 42 12.59 -37.04 -2.70
N ARG A 43 12.12 -37.66 -1.62
CA ARG A 43 11.24 -36.97 -0.70
C ARG A 43 12.07 -35.83 -0.09
N PHE A 44 11.84 -34.60 -0.56
CA PHE A 44 12.42 -33.42 0.08
C PHE A 44 11.74 -33.24 1.44
N PHE A 45 12.27 -33.92 2.45
CA PHE A 45 11.93 -33.63 3.84
C PHE A 45 12.77 -32.42 4.26
N CYS A 46 12.12 -31.28 4.44
CA CYS A 46 12.68 -30.24 5.29
C CYS A 46 12.53 -30.74 6.74
N SER A 47 13.44 -31.63 7.16
CA SER A 47 13.41 -32.25 8.48
C SER A 47 13.71 -31.18 9.53
N GLN A 48 12.73 -30.89 10.37
CA GLN A 48 12.97 -30.42 11.72
C GLN A 48 12.19 -31.34 12.65
N ASN A 49 12.94 -32.21 13.32
CA ASN A 49 12.51 -33.14 14.37
C ASN A 49 11.29 -34.01 14.01
N ASN A 50 11.55 -35.15 13.36
CA ASN A 50 10.74 -36.38 13.38
C ASN A 50 9.21 -36.30 13.16
N ASN A 51 8.66 -35.20 12.68
CA ASN A 51 7.28 -35.13 12.20
C ASN A 51 7.29 -34.72 10.72
N THR A 52 6.81 -35.61 9.88
CA THR A 52 6.54 -35.36 8.47
C THR A 52 5.45 -34.32 8.33
N VAL A 53 5.83 -33.07 8.09
CA VAL A 53 4.88 -32.02 7.73
C VAL A 53 4.54 -32.19 6.25
N PHE A 54 3.31 -32.62 5.96
CA PHE A 54 2.74 -32.53 4.62
C PHE A 54 2.78 -31.06 4.18
N LEU A 55 3.28 -30.79 2.97
CA LEU A 55 3.09 -29.48 2.32
C LEU A 55 1.58 -29.23 2.26
N PRO A 56 1.02 -28.29 3.04
CA PRO A 56 -0.41 -28.01 2.99
C PRO A 56 -0.71 -27.28 1.68
N ASP A 57 -1.97 -27.40 1.25
CA ASP A 57 -2.58 -26.64 0.18
C ASP A 57 -2.12 -25.17 0.14
N HIS A 58 -1.99 -24.62 -1.07
CA HIS A 58 -1.55 -23.26 -1.44
C HIS A 58 -2.42 -22.14 -0.84
N SER A 59 -2.55 -22.12 0.49
CA SER A 59 -3.31 -21.18 1.29
C SER A 59 -2.36 -20.25 2.04
N ILE A 60 -2.84 -19.03 2.25
CA ILE A 60 -2.11 -17.93 2.89
C ILE A 60 -1.72 -18.38 4.30
N ARG A 61 -0.42 -18.53 4.58
CA ARG A 61 0.06 -18.84 5.94
C ARG A 61 0.06 -17.57 6.77
N GLU A 62 -1.00 -17.36 7.55
CA GLU A 62 -1.00 -16.40 8.67
C GLU A 62 -0.43 -17.10 9.91
N ASP A 63 0.70 -16.59 10.42
CA ASP A 63 1.17 -16.97 11.75
C ASP A 63 0.16 -16.41 12.77
N SER A 64 -0.72 -17.28 13.27
CA SER A 64 -1.68 -16.95 14.32
C SER A 64 -0.94 -16.62 15.63
N GLU A 65 -1.40 -15.59 16.34
CA GLU A 65 -0.83 -15.09 17.60
C GLU A 65 -1.00 -16.06 18.79
N ASN A 66 -1.44 -17.31 18.57
CA ASN A 66 -1.57 -18.33 19.61
C ASN A 66 -0.68 -19.53 19.33
N GLY A 67 0.52 -19.54 19.92
CA GLY A 67 1.21 -20.75 20.37
C GLY A 67 1.64 -21.80 19.33
N GLY A 68 1.50 -21.55 18.03
CA GLY A 68 2.04 -22.42 16.98
C GLY A 68 3.52 -22.13 16.75
N GLY A 69 4.39 -23.07 17.15
CA GLY A 69 5.84 -22.94 17.03
C GLY A 69 6.27 -22.48 15.63
N MET A 70 7.11 -21.45 15.61
CA MET A 70 7.90 -21.00 14.45
C MET A 70 8.44 -22.26 13.76
N VAL A 71 8.13 -22.49 12.48
CA VAL A 71 8.84 -23.49 11.68
C VAL A 71 10.12 -22.81 11.22
N PRO A 72 11.32 -23.12 11.76
CA PRO A 72 12.52 -22.47 11.28
C PRO A 72 12.69 -22.71 9.79
N CYS A 73 12.67 -21.62 9.02
CA CYS A 73 12.95 -21.67 7.60
C CYS A 73 14.34 -22.31 7.42
N CYS A 74 14.45 -23.36 6.62
CA CYS A 74 15.76 -23.95 6.28
C CYS A 74 16.70 -22.84 5.81
N MET A 75 17.95 -22.83 6.28
CA MET A 75 18.93 -21.79 5.96
C MET A 75 19.06 -21.59 4.44
N ASN A 76 19.03 -22.68 3.67
CA ASN A 76 19.06 -22.64 2.21
C ASN A 76 17.82 -21.98 1.61
N CYS A 77 16.64 -22.21 2.19
CA CYS A 77 15.40 -21.56 1.75
C CYS A 77 15.42 -20.07 2.07
N LYS A 78 15.94 -19.68 3.24
CA LYS A 78 16.11 -18.29 3.63
C LYS A 78 17.04 -17.56 2.66
N GLU A 79 18.24 -18.10 2.46
CA GLU A 79 19.26 -17.54 1.56
C GLU A 79 18.73 -17.43 0.12
N LEU A 80 18.08 -18.49 -0.38
CA LEU A 80 17.50 -18.47 -1.72
C LEU A 80 16.45 -17.36 -1.86
N VAL A 81 15.50 -17.28 -0.93
CA VAL A 81 14.40 -16.32 -0.98
C VAL A 81 14.89 -14.88 -0.88
N GLU A 82 15.82 -14.57 0.03
CA GLU A 82 16.36 -13.22 0.20
C GLU A 82 17.04 -12.70 -1.08
N ASN A 83 17.70 -13.57 -1.84
CA ASN A 83 18.42 -13.20 -3.06
C ASN A 83 17.56 -13.13 -4.34
N ILE A 84 16.34 -13.71 -4.34
CA ILE A 84 15.48 -13.79 -5.54
C ILE A 84 14.11 -13.14 -5.39
N THR A 85 13.89 -12.38 -4.31
CA THR A 85 12.60 -11.69 -4.09
C THR A 85 12.53 -10.37 -4.86
N ASP A 86 13.53 -9.49 -4.68
CA ASP A 86 13.49 -8.12 -5.16
C ASP A 86 14.71 -7.75 -6.00
N CYS A 87 14.50 -6.89 -6.99
CA CYS A 87 15.58 -6.33 -7.80
C CYS A 87 16.40 -5.31 -6.99
N SER A 88 17.70 -5.52 -6.84
CA SER A 88 18.57 -4.60 -6.07
C SER A 88 18.70 -3.19 -6.66
N ILE A 89 18.20 -2.96 -7.89
CA ILE A 89 18.28 -1.66 -8.57
C ILE A 89 17.05 -0.80 -8.27
N CYS A 90 15.85 -1.33 -8.51
CA CYS A 90 14.60 -0.59 -8.32
C CYS A 90 13.85 -0.99 -7.05
N LEU A 91 14.35 -1.99 -6.32
CA LEU A 91 13.74 -2.53 -5.10
C LEU A 91 12.30 -3.03 -5.30
N GLU A 92 11.92 -3.34 -6.55
CA GLU A 92 10.64 -3.92 -6.90
C GLU A 92 10.74 -5.45 -7.01
N PRO A 93 9.67 -6.19 -6.68
CA PRO A 93 9.66 -7.64 -6.78
C PRO A 93 9.91 -8.13 -8.20
N PHE A 94 10.76 -9.16 -8.34
CA PHE A 94 11.06 -9.78 -9.62
C PHE A 94 9.82 -10.35 -10.35
N LEU A 95 8.81 -10.77 -9.59
CA LEU A 95 7.55 -11.33 -10.08
C LEU A 95 6.78 -10.40 -11.04
N LYS A 96 7.01 -9.08 -10.96
CA LYS A 96 6.29 -8.05 -11.73
C LYS A 96 6.85 -7.85 -13.13
N SER A 97 8.18 -7.87 -13.26
CA SER A 97 8.88 -7.44 -14.48
C SER A 97 9.70 -8.54 -15.13
N GLY A 98 9.86 -9.71 -14.51
CA GLY A 98 10.74 -10.76 -15.01
C GLY A 98 12.18 -10.56 -14.55
N ILE A 99 12.99 -11.60 -14.74
CA ILE A 99 14.34 -11.73 -14.17
C ILE A 99 15.36 -11.80 -15.30
N SER A 100 16.48 -11.13 -15.11
CA SER A 100 17.64 -11.16 -16.00
C SER A 100 18.89 -11.38 -15.16
N SER A 101 19.85 -12.11 -15.70
CA SER A 101 21.10 -12.42 -15.03
C SER A 101 22.28 -11.94 -15.87
N CYS A 102 23.27 -11.32 -15.23
CA CYS A 102 24.53 -11.02 -15.90
C CYS A 102 25.23 -12.32 -16.30
N GLN A 103 25.64 -12.44 -17.57
CA GLN A 103 26.31 -13.64 -18.08
C GLN A 103 27.69 -13.89 -17.46
N LYS A 104 28.35 -12.84 -16.94
CA LYS A 104 29.66 -12.95 -16.31
C LYS A 104 29.61 -13.24 -14.81
N CYS A 105 28.79 -12.49 -14.06
CA CYS A 105 28.79 -12.58 -12.59
C CYS A 105 27.54 -13.24 -11.99
N GLY A 106 26.54 -13.59 -12.80
CA GLY A 106 25.32 -14.26 -12.32
C GLY A 106 24.34 -13.37 -11.55
N ASN A 107 24.73 -12.14 -11.15
CA ASN A 107 23.86 -11.24 -10.41
C ASN A 107 22.57 -10.90 -11.17
N LEU A 108 21.50 -10.74 -10.41
CA LEU A 108 20.15 -10.59 -10.91
C LEU A 108 19.72 -9.12 -11.02
N THR A 109 18.96 -8.83 -12.07
CA THR A 109 18.28 -7.55 -12.30
C THR A 109 16.91 -7.83 -12.86
N CYS A 110 15.91 -6.99 -12.58
CA CYS A 110 14.63 -7.16 -13.25
C CYS A 110 14.74 -6.75 -14.72
N TRP A 111 13.91 -7.34 -15.59
CA TRP A 111 13.98 -7.06 -17.03
C TRP A 111 13.88 -5.56 -17.34
N SER A 112 12.96 -4.86 -16.68
CA SER A 112 12.77 -3.42 -16.86
C SER A 112 14.00 -2.59 -16.48
N CYS A 113 14.78 -3.02 -15.49
CA CYS A 113 16.05 -2.37 -15.17
C CYS A 113 17.14 -2.76 -16.16
N ALA A 114 17.27 -4.04 -16.49
CA ALA A 114 18.27 -4.56 -17.42
C ALA A 114 18.24 -3.82 -18.76
N GLN A 115 17.05 -3.61 -19.33
CA GLN A 115 16.86 -2.91 -20.61
C GLN A 115 17.33 -1.45 -20.63
N ARG A 116 17.58 -0.84 -19.47
CA ARG A 116 18.06 0.56 -19.35
C ARG A 116 19.55 0.65 -19.06
N LEU A 117 20.26 -0.48 -18.97
CA LEU A 117 21.65 -0.55 -18.57
C LEU A 117 22.50 -1.02 -19.75
N PHE A 118 23.58 -0.31 -20.03
CA PHE A 118 24.59 -0.78 -20.99
C PHE A 118 25.65 -1.68 -20.32
N THR A 119 25.83 -1.52 -19.01
CA THR A 119 26.88 -2.17 -18.22
C THR A 119 26.27 -2.83 -16.99
N CYS A 120 26.78 -3.99 -16.60
CA CYS A 120 26.36 -4.65 -15.37
C CYS A 120 26.73 -3.78 -14.14
N PRO A 121 25.77 -3.44 -13.26
CA PRO A 121 26.05 -2.57 -12.11
C PRO A 121 26.89 -3.26 -11.02
N PHE A 122 27.00 -4.59 -11.07
CA PHE A 122 27.72 -5.38 -10.07
C PHE A 122 29.17 -5.66 -10.48
N CYS A 123 29.41 -6.09 -11.72
CA CYS A 123 30.75 -6.47 -12.19
C CYS A 123 31.34 -5.51 -13.23
N ARG A 124 30.63 -4.45 -13.59
CA ARG A 124 31.04 -3.39 -14.53
C ARG A 124 31.38 -3.86 -15.96
N VAL A 125 30.98 -5.08 -16.34
CA VAL A 125 31.14 -5.55 -17.72
C VAL A 125 30.07 -4.99 -18.63
N GLU A 126 30.49 -4.56 -19.81
CA GLU A 126 29.62 -4.10 -20.88
C GLU A 126 28.74 -5.26 -21.35
N MET A 127 27.44 -5.06 -21.21
CA MET A 127 26.41 -5.99 -21.63
C MET A 127 25.75 -5.52 -22.94
N GLY A 128 26.04 -4.30 -23.40
CA GLY A 128 25.37 -3.68 -24.53
C GLY A 128 23.85 -3.65 -24.34
N PHE A 129 23.11 -3.98 -25.40
CA PHE A 129 21.67 -4.24 -25.35
C PHE A 129 21.33 -5.74 -25.31
N SER A 130 22.32 -6.60 -25.07
CA SER A 130 22.19 -8.07 -25.15
C SER A 130 21.79 -8.73 -23.83
N TRP A 131 21.18 -8.00 -22.91
CA TRP A 131 20.59 -8.59 -21.70
C TRP A 131 19.61 -9.70 -22.03
N GLN A 132 19.75 -10.85 -21.36
CA GLN A 132 18.90 -12.02 -21.56
C GLN A 132 17.99 -12.23 -20.36
N ARG A 133 16.73 -12.59 -20.63
CA ARG A 133 15.80 -13.02 -19.58
C ARG A 133 16.14 -14.42 -19.10
N ASN A 134 16.15 -14.60 -17.78
CA ASN A 134 16.31 -15.88 -17.14
C ASN A 134 14.94 -16.52 -16.88
N VAL A 135 14.35 -17.08 -17.94
CA VAL A 135 13.02 -17.70 -17.91
C VAL A 135 12.97 -18.90 -16.95
N ALA A 136 14.07 -19.63 -16.79
CA ALA A 136 14.16 -20.73 -15.84
C ALA A 136 13.99 -20.25 -14.39
N LEU A 137 14.67 -19.16 -14.02
CA LEU A 137 14.54 -18.56 -12.70
C LEU A 137 13.17 -17.93 -12.47
N GLU A 138 12.56 -17.34 -13.51
CA GLU A 138 11.17 -16.87 -13.43
C GLU A 138 10.19 -18.02 -13.16
N LYS A 139 10.33 -19.15 -13.86
CA LYS A 139 9.53 -20.36 -13.62
C LYS A 139 9.68 -20.86 -12.18
N LEU A 140 10.90 -20.83 -11.64
CA LEU A 140 11.17 -21.20 -10.24
C LEU A 140 10.49 -20.24 -9.27
N VAL A 141 10.76 -18.94 -9.40
CA VAL A 141 10.23 -17.88 -8.52
C VAL A 141 8.71 -17.85 -8.51
N ASN A 142 8.05 -18.15 -9.63
CA ASN A 142 6.59 -18.23 -9.70
C ASN A 142 6.00 -19.37 -8.84
N LYS A 143 6.78 -20.41 -8.51
CA LYS A 143 6.35 -21.56 -7.69
C LYS A 143 6.71 -21.41 -6.21
N LEU A 144 7.53 -20.42 -5.85
CA LEU A 144 7.98 -20.22 -4.48
C LEU A 144 7.00 -19.34 -3.69
N GLU A 145 6.89 -19.61 -2.40
CA GLU A 145 6.27 -18.70 -1.45
C GLU A 145 7.26 -17.62 -1.05
N LEU A 146 7.05 -16.41 -1.58
CA LEU A 146 7.91 -15.26 -1.32
C LEU A 146 7.28 -14.34 -0.27
N PRO A 147 8.09 -13.67 0.57
CA PRO A 147 7.60 -12.77 1.60
C PRO A 147 6.92 -11.55 0.96
N CYS A 148 5.84 -11.06 1.57
CA CYS A 148 5.20 -9.81 1.17
C CYS A 148 6.22 -8.65 1.08
N ARG A 149 6.08 -7.74 0.10
CA ARG A 149 6.93 -6.54 -0.02
C ARG A 149 6.94 -5.66 1.23
N ASN A 150 5.89 -5.77 2.04
CA ASN A 150 5.73 -5.06 3.31
C ASN A 150 6.30 -5.85 4.50
N ALA A 151 7.10 -6.90 4.27
CA ALA A 151 7.73 -7.67 5.35
C ALA A 151 8.64 -6.81 6.24
N LYS A 152 9.35 -5.84 5.64
CA LYS A 152 10.14 -4.84 6.38
C LYS A 152 9.31 -3.96 7.33
N TRP A 153 8.00 -3.91 7.12
CA TRP A 153 7.04 -3.17 7.95
C TRP A 153 6.24 -4.09 8.89
N GLY A 154 6.59 -5.38 8.99
CA GLY A 154 5.99 -6.33 9.92
C GLY A 154 5.09 -7.38 9.30
N CYS A 155 4.89 -7.39 7.98
CA CYS A 155 4.12 -8.47 7.34
C CYS A 155 4.89 -9.81 7.37
N LYS A 156 4.35 -10.80 8.08
CA LYS A 156 4.96 -12.13 8.17
C LYS A 156 4.53 -13.09 7.05
N LEU A 157 3.52 -12.70 6.26
CA LEU A 157 2.92 -13.58 5.27
C LEU A 157 3.87 -13.87 4.10
N ARG A 158 3.90 -15.14 3.72
CA ARG A 158 4.56 -15.66 2.53
C ARG A 158 3.51 -16.29 1.64
N MET A 159 3.64 -16.10 0.32
CA MET A 159 2.65 -16.57 -0.63
C MET A 159 3.21 -16.66 -2.04
N VAL A 160 2.56 -17.49 -2.86
CA VAL A 160 2.84 -17.62 -4.29
C VAL A 160 2.34 -16.39 -5.07
N LYS A 161 2.83 -16.25 -6.31
CA LYS A 161 2.51 -15.10 -7.19
C LYS A 161 1.02 -14.82 -7.33
N SER A 162 0.19 -15.86 -7.47
CA SER A 162 -1.26 -15.71 -7.72
C SER A 162 -2.00 -14.99 -6.60
N LEU A 163 -1.59 -15.19 -5.35
CA LEU A 163 -2.21 -14.58 -4.16
C LEU A 163 -1.49 -13.28 -3.73
N ARG A 164 -0.26 -13.08 -4.17
CA ARG A 164 0.58 -11.96 -3.73
C ARG A 164 -0.02 -10.60 -4.05
N SER A 165 -0.44 -10.39 -5.30
CA SER A 165 -0.95 -9.08 -5.73
C SER A 165 -2.22 -8.69 -4.99
N SER A 166 -3.14 -9.64 -4.73
CA SER A 166 -4.38 -9.36 -4.01
C SER A 166 -4.12 -9.02 -2.54
N HIS A 167 -3.19 -9.72 -1.90
CA HIS A 167 -2.76 -9.41 -0.53
C HIS A 167 -2.03 -8.06 -0.45
N GLU A 168 -1.02 -7.82 -1.28
CA GLU A 168 -0.16 -6.63 -1.19
C GLU A 168 -0.92 -5.32 -1.43
N ASN A 169 -2.07 -5.38 -2.11
CA ASN A 169 -2.99 -4.24 -2.30
C ASN A 169 -3.87 -3.95 -1.08
N LYS A 170 -3.99 -4.88 -0.13
CA LYS A 170 -4.82 -4.76 1.08
C LYS A 170 -4.02 -5.07 2.35
N CYS A 171 -2.70 -5.09 2.25
CA CYS A 171 -1.82 -5.48 3.34
C CYS A 171 -1.86 -4.41 4.44
N LYS A 172 -2.22 -4.81 5.66
CA LYS A 172 -2.30 -3.91 6.83
C LYS A 172 -0.96 -3.26 7.21
N PHE A 173 0.15 -3.85 6.77
CA PHE A 173 1.52 -3.35 7.00
C PHE A 173 2.03 -2.48 5.86
N MET A 174 1.19 -2.10 4.91
CA MET A 174 1.58 -1.15 3.88
C MET A 174 1.99 0.18 4.54
N PRO A 175 3.16 0.73 4.20
CA PRO A 175 3.61 1.97 4.80
C PRO A 175 2.74 3.14 4.34
N VAL A 176 2.55 4.08 5.25
CA VAL A 176 1.95 5.38 5.00
C VAL A 176 3.07 6.32 4.59
N TYR A 177 2.88 7.02 3.47
CA TYR A 177 3.81 8.05 3.01
C TYR A 177 3.47 9.39 3.65
N CYS A 178 4.43 10.31 3.70
CA CYS A 178 4.10 11.68 4.09
C CYS A 178 3.11 12.30 3.07
N PRO A 179 2.01 12.91 3.52
CA PRO A 179 1.06 13.64 2.67
C PRO A 179 1.69 14.79 1.86
N LEU A 180 2.88 15.24 2.25
CA LEU A 180 3.70 16.22 1.55
C LEU A 180 4.79 15.56 0.69
N LYS A 181 4.51 14.40 0.08
CA LYS A 181 5.44 13.56 -0.71
C LYS A 181 6.33 14.32 -1.70
N GLN A 182 5.81 15.40 -2.30
CA GLN A 182 6.55 16.28 -3.20
C GLN A 182 7.77 16.99 -2.55
N TYR A 183 7.77 17.15 -1.23
CA TYR A 183 8.83 17.79 -0.45
C TYR A 183 9.37 16.91 0.70
N CYS A 184 8.81 15.72 0.90
CA CYS A 184 9.16 14.83 2.00
C CYS A 184 9.11 13.36 1.57
N SER A 185 10.23 12.66 1.69
CA SER A 185 10.35 11.24 1.34
C SER A 185 10.04 10.29 2.50
N TRP A 186 9.51 10.79 3.61
CA TRP A 186 9.21 9.98 4.79
C TRP A 186 8.13 8.93 4.47
N GLN A 187 8.32 7.74 5.02
CA GLN A 187 7.39 6.63 5.01
C GLN A 187 7.49 5.87 6.34
N GLY A 188 6.37 5.38 6.84
CA GLY A 188 6.31 4.69 8.13
C GLY A 188 4.95 4.09 8.40
N ASP A 189 4.72 3.64 9.62
CA ASP A 189 3.39 3.26 10.07
C ASP A 189 2.51 4.50 10.36
N ILE A 190 1.19 4.29 10.48
CA ILE A 190 0.25 5.39 10.71
C ILE A 190 0.46 6.08 12.07
N ASN A 191 0.96 5.37 13.09
CA ASN A 191 1.13 5.93 14.42
C ASN A 191 2.33 6.90 14.44
N SER A 192 3.42 6.53 13.75
CA SER A 192 4.60 7.38 13.60
C SER A 192 4.39 8.59 12.67
N LEU A 193 3.38 8.56 11.78
CA LEU A 193 3.04 9.71 10.93
C LEU A 193 2.68 10.96 11.74
N SER A 194 1.94 10.79 12.84
CA SER A 194 1.50 11.92 13.67
C SER A 194 2.69 12.70 14.25
N GLN A 195 3.67 11.96 14.77
CA GLN A 195 4.91 12.51 15.30
C GLN A 195 5.76 13.15 14.21
N HIS A 196 5.96 12.45 13.08
CA HIS A 196 6.70 12.98 11.94
C HIS A 196 6.15 14.33 11.46
N LEU A 197 4.82 14.43 11.30
CA LEU A 197 4.16 15.67 10.87
C LEU A 197 4.39 16.81 11.86
N ALA A 198 4.34 16.54 13.16
CA ALA A 198 4.59 17.55 14.18
C ALA A 198 6.04 18.04 14.19
N GLU A 199 7.00 17.12 14.12
CA GLU A 199 8.43 17.44 14.25
C GLU A 199 9.02 18.04 12.96
N VAL A 200 8.70 17.48 11.80
CA VAL A 200 9.32 17.86 10.52
C VAL A 200 8.52 18.95 9.80
N HIS A 201 7.20 18.95 9.97
CA HIS A 201 6.31 19.86 9.23
C HIS A 201 5.53 20.83 10.12
N SER A 202 5.63 20.73 11.45
CA SER A 202 4.81 21.50 12.39
C SER A 202 3.32 21.41 12.09
N LEU A 203 2.87 20.24 11.63
CA LEU A 203 1.49 19.94 11.28
C LEU A 203 0.87 19.03 12.33
N THR A 204 -0.37 19.35 12.71
CA THR A 204 -1.17 18.49 13.58
C THR A 204 -2.02 17.56 12.72
N LEU A 205 -1.97 16.26 13.01
CA LEU A 205 -2.87 15.25 12.46
C LEU A 205 -4.05 15.03 13.41
N LEU A 206 -5.27 15.24 12.92
CA LEU A 206 -6.51 14.99 13.65
C LEU A 206 -7.30 13.85 13.01
N ALA A 207 -7.93 13.01 13.83
CA ALA A 207 -8.83 11.95 13.38
C ALA A 207 -10.30 12.39 13.50
N GLY A 208 -11.12 11.96 12.55
CA GLY A 208 -12.57 12.22 12.53
C GLY A 208 -12.97 13.17 11.40
N ASN A 209 -14.26 13.23 11.09
CA ASN A 209 -14.76 14.02 9.97
C ASN A 209 -15.09 15.48 10.32
N ARG A 210 -14.93 15.89 11.58
CA ARG A 210 -15.23 17.24 12.05
C ARG A 210 -14.00 17.87 12.70
N ILE A 211 -13.73 19.11 12.33
CA ILE A 211 -12.72 19.96 12.96
C ILE A 211 -13.40 21.26 13.39
N THR A 212 -13.02 21.77 14.56
CA THR A 212 -13.40 23.10 15.01
C THR A 212 -12.13 23.86 15.36
N VAL A 213 -11.92 24.99 14.70
CA VAL A 213 -10.81 25.91 14.99
C VAL A 213 -11.37 27.14 15.68
N GLU A 214 -10.96 27.39 16.91
CA GLU A 214 -11.28 28.62 17.63
C GLU A 214 -10.12 29.61 17.51
N ILE A 215 -10.42 30.82 17.02
CA ILE A 215 -9.49 31.93 17.00
C ILE A 215 -9.92 32.93 18.09
N SER A 216 -9.31 32.80 19.27
CA SER A 216 -9.48 33.76 20.35
C SER A 216 -8.69 35.05 20.08
N SER A 217 -9.11 36.16 20.71
CA SER A 217 -8.53 37.50 20.52
C SER A 217 -8.52 37.91 19.03
N PHE A 218 -9.64 37.67 18.35
CA PHE A 218 -9.76 37.80 16.90
C PHE A 218 -9.47 39.23 16.42
N ARG A 219 -9.91 40.28 17.15
CA ARG A 219 -9.62 41.68 16.82
C ARG A 219 -8.12 41.98 16.78
N ALA A 220 -7.35 41.49 17.77
CA ALA A 220 -5.91 41.68 17.81
C ALA A 220 -5.20 40.96 16.66
N LYS A 221 -5.59 39.70 16.41
CA LYS A 221 -5.05 38.89 15.30
C LYS A 221 -5.40 39.48 13.94
N MET A 222 -6.59 40.07 13.78
CA MET A 222 -6.98 40.79 12.58
C MET A 222 -6.11 42.02 12.32
N LYS A 223 -5.86 42.86 13.33
CA LYS A 223 -4.94 44.01 13.20
C LYS A 223 -3.54 43.56 12.82
N GLN A 224 -3.06 42.47 13.43
CA GLN A 224 -1.75 41.91 13.07
C GLN A 224 -1.71 41.37 11.62
N SER A 225 -2.84 40.85 11.12
CA SER A 225 -2.97 40.31 9.76
C SER A 225 -2.73 41.31 8.64
N GLU A 226 -2.84 42.62 8.92
CA GLU A 226 -2.51 43.68 7.96
C GLU A 226 -1.03 43.70 7.61
N ARG A 227 -0.17 43.41 8.59
CA ARG A 227 1.29 43.40 8.44
C ARG A 227 1.84 42.02 8.17
N ARG A 228 1.29 40.98 8.81
CA ARG A 228 1.80 39.60 8.75
C ARG A 228 0.68 38.59 8.58
N SER A 229 0.77 37.73 7.57
CA SER A 229 -0.19 36.63 7.40
C SER A 229 -0.11 35.64 8.56
N GLN A 230 -1.24 35.34 9.18
CA GLN A 230 -1.35 34.23 10.13
C GLN A 230 -1.90 33.01 9.40
N LYS A 231 -1.24 31.86 9.55
CA LYS A 231 -1.61 30.61 8.87
C LYS A 231 -1.80 29.52 9.90
N TYR A 232 -2.88 28.78 9.77
CA TYR A 232 -3.17 27.59 10.56
C TYR A 232 -3.42 26.47 9.59
N ILE A 233 -2.63 25.40 9.67
CA ILE A 233 -2.71 24.26 8.77
C ILE A 233 -2.94 23.03 9.63
N VAL A 234 -4.00 22.29 9.32
CA VAL A 234 -4.35 21.05 10.00
C VAL A 234 -4.54 19.97 8.95
N LEU A 235 -4.07 18.77 9.26
CA LEU A 235 -4.31 17.60 8.46
C LEU A 235 -5.40 16.76 9.15
N LEU A 236 -6.47 16.45 8.41
CA LEU A 236 -7.58 15.65 8.89
C LEU A 236 -7.54 14.26 8.24
N ASN A 237 -7.62 13.20 9.04
CA ASN A 237 -7.80 11.83 8.58
C ASN A 237 -9.24 11.38 8.83
N CYS A 238 -10.00 11.18 7.74
CA CYS A 238 -11.37 10.67 7.79
C CYS A 238 -11.72 9.92 6.50
N PHE A 239 -12.63 8.95 6.60
CA PHE A 239 -13.02 8.10 5.46
C PHE A 239 -11.82 7.45 4.76
N SER A 240 -10.79 7.11 5.54
CA SER A 240 -9.51 6.56 5.07
C SER A 240 -8.74 7.46 4.10
N MET A 241 -9.05 8.76 4.07
CA MET A 241 -8.43 9.79 3.25
C MET A 241 -7.86 10.89 4.13
N PHE A 242 -6.89 11.63 3.60
CA PHE A 242 -6.32 12.80 4.25
C PHE A 242 -6.78 14.09 3.58
N PHE A 243 -7.06 15.11 4.39
CA PHE A 243 -7.48 16.43 3.93
C PHE A 243 -6.69 17.53 4.60
N PHE A 244 -6.14 18.44 3.81
CA PHE A 244 -5.56 19.67 4.32
C PHE A 244 -6.65 20.71 4.55
N CYS A 245 -6.74 21.21 5.78
CA CYS A 245 -7.45 22.42 6.11
C CYS A 245 -6.43 23.54 6.33
N LYS A 246 -6.43 24.54 5.44
CA LYS A 246 -5.60 25.73 5.58
C LYS A 246 -6.48 26.94 5.83
N LEU A 247 -6.29 27.55 6.99
CA LEU A 247 -6.86 28.84 7.35
C LEU A 247 -5.77 29.90 7.24
N SER A 248 -6.09 31.04 6.65
CA SER A 248 -5.16 32.15 6.53
C SER A 248 -5.87 33.46 6.82
N LEU A 249 -5.33 34.26 7.74
CA LEU A 249 -5.75 35.63 7.97
C LEU A 249 -4.70 36.55 7.37
N TYR A 250 -5.11 37.36 6.39
CA TYR A 250 -4.22 38.34 5.76
C TYR A 250 -5.02 39.53 5.25
N ARG A 251 -4.51 40.75 5.48
CA ARG A 251 -5.18 42.01 5.08
C ARG A 251 -6.67 42.05 5.45
N LYS A 252 -6.98 41.65 6.69
CA LYS A 252 -8.35 41.55 7.22
C LYS A 252 -9.30 40.61 6.43
N LYS A 253 -8.76 39.67 5.67
CA LYS A 253 -9.51 38.60 5.02
C LYS A 253 -9.19 37.26 5.66
N LEU A 254 -10.23 36.49 5.95
CA LEU A 254 -10.14 35.10 6.35
C LEU A 254 -10.31 34.24 5.10
N THR A 255 -9.26 33.51 4.75
CA THR A 255 -9.26 32.52 3.66
C THR A 255 -9.30 31.12 4.25
N VAL A 256 -10.23 30.30 3.77
CA VAL A 256 -10.34 28.88 4.10
C VAL A 256 -10.13 28.06 2.82
N VAL A 257 -9.20 27.12 2.87
CA VAL A 257 -8.91 26.19 1.78
C VAL A 257 -8.98 24.77 2.32
N PHE A 258 -9.73 23.92 1.64
CA PHE A 258 -9.87 22.51 2.00
C PHE A 258 -9.54 21.63 0.80
N MET A 259 -8.51 20.78 0.95
CA MET A 259 -7.94 20.01 -0.17
C MET A 259 -7.82 18.54 0.21
N GLN A 260 -8.18 17.65 -0.71
CA GLN A 260 -7.92 16.21 -0.56
C GLN A 260 -6.50 15.88 -1.01
N VAL A 261 -5.81 15.07 -0.21
CA VAL A 261 -4.49 14.51 -0.57
C VAL A 261 -4.71 13.33 -1.51
N THR A 262 -4.31 13.48 -2.78
CA THR A 262 -4.56 12.48 -3.83
C THR A 262 -3.36 11.57 -4.13
N ASP A 263 -2.14 11.93 -3.71
CA ASP A 263 -0.90 11.19 -4.03
C ASP A 263 -0.32 10.44 -2.82
N MET A 264 -1.18 9.69 -2.14
CA MET A 264 -0.77 8.66 -1.18
C MET A 264 -0.92 7.31 -1.90
N ASN A 265 -0.06 7.06 -2.90
CA ASN A 265 0.03 5.86 -3.75
C ASN A 265 -1.14 4.87 -3.59
N ALA A 266 -2.26 5.23 -4.20
CA ALA A 266 -3.47 4.43 -4.37
C ALA A 266 -3.93 3.67 -3.10
N ILE A 267 -4.82 4.34 -2.36
CA ILE A 267 -5.98 3.68 -1.76
C ILE A 267 -5.60 2.73 -0.59
N MET A 268 -5.64 3.24 0.64
CA MET A 268 -5.67 2.36 1.83
C MET A 268 -6.86 1.39 1.86
N TYR A 269 -7.90 1.55 1.02
CA TYR A 269 -9.04 0.61 0.93
C TYR A 269 -9.68 0.66 -0.46
N SER A 270 -9.41 -0.33 -1.31
CA SER A 270 -9.98 -0.43 -2.67
C SER A 270 -11.50 -0.29 -2.61
N ASN A 271 -12.02 0.87 -3.04
CA ASN A 271 -13.33 1.13 -3.67
C ASN A 271 -13.68 2.63 -3.79
N SER A 272 -12.92 3.55 -3.19
CA SER A 272 -13.30 4.98 -3.12
C SER A 272 -12.55 5.94 -4.05
N ALA A 273 -11.83 5.45 -5.06
CA ALA A 273 -11.01 6.30 -5.94
C ALA A 273 -11.81 7.38 -6.71
N ASN A 274 -13.13 7.22 -6.80
CA ASN A 274 -14.06 8.20 -7.39
C ASN A 274 -15.02 8.83 -6.37
N GLN A 275 -14.87 8.55 -5.07
CA GLN A 275 -15.71 9.14 -4.04
C GLN A 275 -15.41 10.63 -3.95
N LYS A 276 -16.37 11.46 -4.38
CA LYS A 276 -16.30 12.90 -4.19
C LYS A 276 -16.63 13.22 -2.74
N PHE A 277 -16.00 14.25 -2.20
CA PHE A 277 -16.26 14.75 -0.87
C PHE A 277 -16.65 16.24 -0.93
N SER A 278 -17.48 16.65 0.02
CA SER A 278 -17.82 18.06 0.27
C SER A 278 -17.54 18.40 1.74
N ALA A 279 -17.20 19.66 1.99
CA ALA A 279 -16.97 20.16 3.34
C ALA A 279 -18.09 21.16 3.69
N TRP A 280 -18.88 20.87 4.73
CA TRP A 280 -19.76 21.85 5.34
C TRP A 280 -18.93 22.78 6.23
N LEU A 281 -18.97 24.08 5.97
CA LEU A 281 -18.29 25.10 6.74
C LEU A 281 -19.30 25.93 7.53
N GLU A 282 -18.98 26.19 8.79
CA GLU A 282 -19.68 27.12 9.66
C GLU A 282 -18.67 28.05 10.35
N VAL A 283 -18.71 29.34 10.01
CA VAL A 283 -17.92 30.39 10.66
C VAL A 283 -18.85 31.19 11.55
N SER A 284 -18.63 31.16 12.86
CA SER A 284 -19.49 31.79 13.86
C SER A 284 -18.69 32.74 14.76
N SER A 285 -19.29 33.89 15.04
CA SER A 285 -18.87 34.84 16.07
C SER A 285 -20.07 35.15 16.98
N SER A 286 -19.87 35.97 18.00
CA SER A 286 -20.96 36.48 18.85
C SER A 286 -22.01 37.32 18.09
N PHE A 287 -21.69 37.79 16.89
CA PHE A 287 -22.53 38.70 16.10
C PHE A 287 -23.14 38.02 14.88
N ARG A 288 -22.37 37.16 14.21
CA ARG A 288 -22.77 36.60 12.92
C ARG A 288 -22.31 35.16 12.77
N THR A 289 -23.17 34.36 12.13
CA THR A 289 -22.83 33.03 11.65
C THR A 289 -22.99 32.96 10.14
N ILE A 290 -21.98 32.41 9.47
CA ILE A 290 -21.93 32.18 8.03
C ILE A 290 -21.77 30.68 7.82
N LYS A 291 -22.67 30.09 7.02
CA LYS A 291 -22.63 28.67 6.68
C LYS A 291 -22.55 28.49 5.18
N GLY A 292 -21.93 27.41 4.73
CA GLY A 292 -21.87 27.08 3.31
C GLY A 292 -21.19 25.75 3.03
N VAL A 293 -21.36 25.25 1.80
CA VAL A 293 -20.66 24.07 1.32
C VAL A 293 -19.42 24.51 0.57
N MET A 294 -18.26 23.99 0.97
CA MET A 294 -17.01 24.11 0.25
C MET A 294 -16.79 22.84 -0.60
N PRO A 295 -16.56 22.97 -1.92
CA PRO A 295 -16.16 21.83 -2.73
C PRO A 295 -14.72 21.45 -2.40
N ILE A 296 -14.48 20.17 -2.19
CA ILE A 296 -13.12 19.67 -1.92
C ILE A 296 -12.44 19.44 -3.26
N SER A 297 -11.31 20.13 -3.47
CA SER A 297 -10.49 19.98 -4.66
C SER A 297 -9.28 19.08 -4.39
N SER A 298 -8.83 18.36 -5.41
CA SER A 298 -7.52 17.70 -5.39
C SER A 298 -6.43 18.75 -5.53
N VAL A 299 -5.29 18.53 -4.89
CA VAL A 299 -4.09 19.40 -4.92
C VAL A 299 -3.68 19.82 -6.34
N ASN A 300 -4.06 19.05 -7.37
CA ASN A 300 -3.70 19.31 -8.77
C ASN A 300 -4.76 20.09 -9.59
N LYS A 301 -5.89 20.50 -9.00
CA LYS A 301 -6.93 21.33 -9.67
C LYS A 301 -7.17 22.59 -8.86
N ASN A 302 -7.30 23.74 -9.54
CA ASN A 302 -7.53 25.08 -8.95
C ASN A 302 -8.21 25.02 -7.58
N ASN A 303 -7.43 25.33 -6.53
CA ASN A 303 -7.91 25.34 -5.15
C ASN A 303 -9.11 26.27 -5.04
N LYS A 304 -10.28 25.71 -4.72
CA LYS A 304 -11.45 26.53 -4.41
C LYS A 304 -11.27 27.08 -3.01
N GLU A 305 -11.01 28.38 -2.93
CA GLU A 305 -10.86 29.11 -1.67
C GLU A 305 -12.17 29.79 -1.31
N LEU A 306 -12.55 29.74 -0.03
CA LEU A 306 -13.55 30.65 0.50
C LEU A 306 -12.82 31.85 1.12
N GLN A 307 -13.23 33.05 0.76
CA GLN A 307 -12.72 34.28 1.34
C GLN A 307 -13.85 35.08 1.99
N LEU A 308 -13.66 35.45 3.26
CA LEU A 308 -14.58 36.26 4.05
C LEU A 308 -13.87 37.53 4.53
N SER A 309 -14.57 38.67 4.46
CA SER A 309 -14.08 39.88 5.13
C SER A 309 -14.21 39.71 6.64
N CYS A 310 -13.12 39.88 7.39
CA CYS A 310 -13.14 39.70 8.84
C CYS A 310 -13.99 40.77 9.54
N GLU A 311 -14.15 41.95 8.95
CA GLU A 311 -15.00 43.02 9.49
C GLU A 311 -16.47 42.59 9.56
N SER A 312 -16.91 41.75 8.62
CA SER A 312 -18.28 41.21 8.58
C SER A 312 -18.60 40.21 9.70
N LEU A 313 -17.58 39.74 10.42
CA LEU A 313 -17.68 38.81 11.54
C LEU A 313 -17.65 39.51 12.90
N LEU A 314 -17.28 40.80 12.94
CA LEU A 314 -17.17 41.54 14.20
C LEU A 314 -18.48 42.25 14.56
N SER A 315 -18.82 42.22 15.84
CA SER A 315 -19.84 43.11 16.39
C SER A 315 -19.35 44.57 16.33
N PRO A 316 -20.23 45.53 15.97
CA PRO A 316 -19.96 46.96 16.18
C PRO A 316 -19.75 47.31 17.67
N TRP A 317 -20.30 46.50 18.58
CA TRP A 317 -20.26 46.72 20.02
C TRP A 317 -19.02 46.08 20.67
N LYS A 318 -18.29 46.84 21.50
CA LYS A 318 -16.99 46.41 22.06
C LYS A 318 -17.08 45.37 23.19
N GLN A 319 -18.24 45.16 23.81
CA GLN A 319 -18.41 44.27 24.98
C GLN A 319 -18.72 42.80 24.62
N THR A 320 -18.80 42.45 23.34
CA THR A 320 -19.11 41.07 22.94
C THR A 320 -17.86 40.18 22.94
N GLU A 321 -18.04 38.87 23.06
CA GLU A 321 -16.94 37.89 23.00
C GLU A 321 -16.05 38.10 21.75
N ASP A 322 -14.74 38.24 21.95
CA ASP A 322 -13.75 38.40 20.87
C ASP A 322 -13.19 37.04 20.41
N ARG A 323 -14.09 36.19 19.91
CA ARG A 323 -13.77 34.85 19.43
C ARG A 323 -14.50 34.55 18.12
N VAL A 324 -13.81 33.85 17.22
CA VAL A 324 -14.40 33.30 16.00
C VAL A 324 -14.16 31.80 15.98
N ARG A 325 -15.23 31.02 15.80
CA ARG A 325 -15.17 29.56 15.68
C ARG A 325 -15.44 29.17 14.24
N ILE A 326 -14.59 28.30 13.73
CA ILE A 326 -14.64 27.79 12.36
C ILE A 326 -14.83 26.28 12.47
N GLY A 327 -16.05 25.81 12.27
CA GLY A 327 -16.41 24.41 12.19
C GLY A 327 -16.35 23.93 10.74
N ILE A 328 -15.68 22.82 10.49
CA ILE A 328 -15.69 22.15 9.18
C ILE A 328 -16.09 20.69 9.41
N VAL A 329 -17.05 20.21 8.62
CA VAL A 329 -17.49 18.81 8.63
C VAL A 329 -17.36 18.25 7.22
N VAL A 330 -16.65 17.14 7.07
CA VAL A 330 -16.46 16.45 5.79
C VAL A 330 -17.55 15.40 5.61
N HIS A 331 -18.14 15.39 4.42
CA HIS A 331 -19.16 14.44 4.01
C HIS A 331 -18.78 13.80 2.67
N PRO A 332 -19.02 12.49 2.48
CA PRO A 332 -19.07 11.91 1.15
C PRO A 332 -20.19 12.59 0.36
N SER A 333 -19.89 13.03 -0.85
CA SER A 333 -20.91 13.53 -1.78
C SER A 333 -21.68 12.34 -2.35
N GLN A 334 -23.02 12.43 -2.36
CA GLN A 334 -23.89 11.45 -3.02
C GLN A 334 -23.79 11.56 -4.54
#